data_AF-A0A8J8MT27-F1
#
_entry.id   AF-A0A8J8MT27-F1
#
_cell.length_a   1.000
_cell.length_b   1.000
_cell.length_c   1.000
_cell.angle_alpha   90.00
_cell.angle_beta   90.00
_cell.angle_gamma   90.00
#
_symmetry.space_group_name_H-M   'P 1'
#
loop_
_entity.id
_entity.type
_entity.pdbx_description
1 polymer ?
#
loop_
_entity_poly.entity_id
_entity_poly.type
_entity_poly.pdbx_seq_one_letter_code
_entity_poly.pdbx_strand_id
1 'polypeptide(L)'
;MRLRCPTCAAEYEIEDAAIPEAGRDVQCSACGHGWHHRPQPRLVLDAPPAAAPTDFRAFLREEAEREAAQRRAEGSSAIAPPAAERPKKGGFVAGMFLALLPLAVLAGIYAGAAQIKAQAPGLAEPIQRYADAVDQGRRWLHDTLDR
;
A
#
# COMPACT_ATOMS: atom_id res chain seq x y z
N MET A 1 -12.16 5.24 31.99
CA MET A 1 -11.49 5.34 30.67
C MET A 1 -10.00 5.01 30.76
N ARG A 2 -9.38 4.65 29.63
CA ARG A 2 -7.95 4.32 29.53
C ARG A 2 -7.21 5.38 28.71
N LEU A 3 -6.11 5.89 29.23
CA LEU A 3 -5.22 6.81 28.53
C LEU A 3 -3.93 6.10 28.15
N ARG A 4 -3.42 6.36 26.95
CA ARG A 4 -2.13 5.83 26.48
C ARG A 4 -1.18 6.99 26.15
N CYS A 5 0.00 6.98 26.73
CA CYS A 5 1.03 7.98 26.44
C CYS A 5 1.53 7.83 24.99
N PRO A 6 1.55 8.89 24.17
CA PRO A 6 2.02 8.81 22.78
C PRO A 6 3.53 8.61 22.65
N THR A 7 4.31 8.92 23.69
CA THR A 7 5.78 8.86 23.66
C THR A 7 6.34 7.50 24.07
N CYS A 8 5.85 6.92 25.18
CA CYS A 8 6.39 5.67 25.74
C CYS A 8 5.38 4.53 25.77
N ALA A 9 4.17 4.74 25.27
CA ALA A 9 3.08 3.77 25.23
C ALA A 9 2.59 3.22 26.59
N ALA A 10 2.99 3.82 27.72
CA ALA A 10 2.43 3.50 29.03
C ALA A 10 0.90 3.74 29.06
N GLU A 11 0.16 2.86 29.74
CA GLU A 11 -1.30 2.88 29.82
C GLU A 11 -1.75 3.16 31.26
N TYR A 12 -2.75 4.03 31.42
CA TYR A 12 -3.31 4.44 32.70
C TYR A 12 -4.82 4.30 32.70
N GLU A 13 -5.37 3.63 33.71
CA GLU A 13 -6.81 3.52 33.93
C GLU A 13 -7.24 4.62 34.90
N ILE A 14 -8.16 5.48 34.45
CA ILE A 14 -8.67 6.61 35.21
C ILE A 14 -10.20 6.63 35.14
N GLU A 15 -10.84 7.20 36.16
CA GLU A 15 -12.30 7.39 36.14
C GLU A 15 -12.70 8.45 35.11
N ASP A 16 -13.87 8.27 34.47
CA ASP A 16 -14.36 9.17 33.41
C ASP A 16 -14.54 10.62 33.91
N ALA A 17 -14.83 10.79 35.21
CA ALA A 17 -14.96 12.11 35.85
C ALA A 17 -13.62 12.85 36.01
N ALA A 18 -12.47 12.20 35.82
CA ALA A 18 -11.15 12.80 36.02
C ALA A 18 -10.70 13.73 34.88
N ILE A 19 -11.32 13.64 33.69
CA ILE A 19 -11.06 14.52 32.55
C ILE A 19 -12.37 15.23 32.18
N PRO A 20 -12.47 16.56 32.35
CA PRO A 20 -13.68 17.30 32.01
C PRO A 20 -13.87 17.38 30.48
N GLU A 21 -15.08 17.69 30.02
CA GLU A 21 -15.45 17.86 28.59
C GLU A 21 -14.61 18.95 27.86
N ALA A 22 -14.16 19.96 28.61
CA ALA A 22 -13.23 20.97 28.10
C ALA A 22 -11.85 20.38 27.74
N GLY A 23 -11.50 19.25 28.35
CA GLY A 23 -10.16 18.66 28.32
C GLY A 23 -9.29 19.08 29.49
N ARG A 24 -8.15 18.41 29.61
CA ARG A 24 -7.13 18.69 30.64
C ARG A 24 -5.75 18.26 30.14
N ASP A 25 -4.72 19.01 30.55
CA ASP A 25 -3.33 18.61 30.41
C ASP A 25 -3.00 17.46 31.37
N VAL A 26 -2.45 16.39 30.82
CA VAL A 26 -2.05 15.17 31.54
C VAL A 26 -0.58 14.90 31.30
N GLN A 27 0.13 14.46 32.34
CA GLN A 27 1.56 14.16 32.29
C GLN A 27 1.81 12.68 32.53
N CYS A 28 2.65 12.08 31.69
CA CYS A 28 3.05 10.69 31.84
C CYS A 28 3.99 10.52 33.04
N SER A 29 3.63 9.67 34.01
CA SER A 29 4.49 9.36 35.16
C SER A 29 5.74 8.55 34.79
N ALA A 30 5.71 7.82 33.67
CA ALA A 30 6.82 6.97 33.22
C ALA A 30 7.90 7.71 32.42
N CYS A 31 7.54 8.77 31.67
CA CYS A 31 8.50 9.49 30.80
C CYS A 31 8.44 11.02 30.92
N GLY A 32 7.51 11.58 31.70
CA GLY A 32 7.37 13.03 31.90
C GLY A 32 6.67 13.81 30.78
N HIS A 33 6.34 13.17 29.65
CA HIS A 33 5.67 13.85 28.53
C HIS A 33 4.27 14.34 28.92
N GLY A 34 4.02 15.64 28.76
CA GLY A 34 2.72 16.26 28.94
C GLY A 34 1.96 16.39 27.62
N TRP A 35 0.68 16.02 27.60
CA TRP A 35 -0.22 16.23 26.45
C TRP A 35 -1.62 16.63 26.92
N HIS A 36 -2.37 17.31 26.05
CA HIS A 36 -3.75 17.69 26.33
C HIS A 36 -4.71 16.57 25.90
N HIS A 37 -5.53 16.06 26.81
CA HIS A 37 -6.51 15.02 26.52
C HIS A 37 -7.96 15.55 26.64
N ARG A 38 -8.82 15.17 25.71
CA ARG A 38 -10.26 15.44 25.73
C ARG A 38 -11.02 14.11 25.63
N PRO A 39 -12.14 13.94 26.36
CA PRO A 39 -13.00 12.79 26.15
C PRO A 39 -13.50 12.79 24.70
N GLN A 40 -13.46 11.62 24.05
CA GLN A 40 -14.02 11.51 22.70
C GLN A 40 -15.54 11.59 22.79
N PRO A 41 -16.20 12.39 21.93
CA PRO A 41 -17.65 12.43 21.91
C PRO A 41 -18.18 11.01 21.65
N ARG A 42 -18.93 10.48 22.61
CA ARG A 42 -19.59 9.19 22.45
C ARG A 42 -20.65 9.36 21.37
N LEU A 43 -20.40 8.81 20.18
CA LEU A 43 -21.43 8.73 19.14
C LEU A 43 -22.57 7.87 19.70
N VAL A 44 -23.75 8.48 19.82
CA VAL A 44 -24.97 7.77 20.20
C VAL A 44 -25.46 7.04 18.96
N LEU A 45 -25.27 5.71 18.92
CA LEU A 45 -25.63 4.85 17.80
C LEU A 45 -27.15 4.53 17.74
N ASP A 46 -27.94 5.03 18.69
CA ASP A 46 -29.39 4.78 18.74
C ASP A 46 -30.20 5.66 17.77
N ALA A 47 -29.56 6.59 17.07
CA ALA A 47 -30.15 7.22 15.90
C ALA A 47 -30.22 6.18 14.77
N PRO A 48 -31.42 5.88 14.22
CA PRO A 48 -31.54 5.00 13.07
C PRO A 48 -30.56 5.50 12.00
N PRO A 49 -29.67 4.64 11.47
CA PRO A 49 -28.76 5.07 10.42
C PRO A 49 -29.62 5.65 9.31
N ALA A 50 -29.37 6.91 8.95
CA ALA A 50 -30.05 7.54 7.83
C ALA A 50 -29.97 6.56 6.65
N ALA A 51 -31.13 6.13 6.15
CA ALA A 51 -31.20 5.05 5.18
C ALA A 51 -30.33 5.41 3.97
N ALA A 52 -29.21 4.70 3.81
CA ALA A 52 -28.34 4.90 2.66
C ALA A 52 -29.11 4.49 1.38
N PRO A 53 -28.89 5.21 0.26
CA PRO A 53 -29.52 4.84 -1.00
C PRO A 53 -29.14 3.41 -1.39
N THR A 54 -30.15 2.60 -1.72
CA THR A 54 -29.98 1.21 -2.14
C THR A 54 -29.32 1.08 -3.51
N ASP A 55 -29.51 2.10 -4.38
CA ASP A 55 -28.79 2.25 -5.63
C ASP A 55 -28.07 3.60 -5.68
N PHE A 56 -26.80 3.56 -5.28
CA PHE A 56 -25.91 4.71 -5.31
C PHE A 56 -25.72 5.28 -6.72
N ARG A 57 -25.78 4.43 -7.76
CA ARG A 57 -25.55 4.88 -9.15
C ARG A 57 -26.76 5.62 -9.70
N ALA A 58 -27.96 5.15 -9.40
CA ALA A 58 -29.19 5.87 -9.75
C ALA A 58 -29.23 7.24 -9.06
N PHE A 59 -28.91 7.28 -7.76
CA PHE A 59 -28.84 8.51 -6.98
C PHE A 59 -27.85 9.53 -7.57
N LEU A 60 -26.63 9.11 -7.91
CA LEU A 60 -25.64 10.00 -8.52
C LEU A 60 -26.05 10.53 -9.90
N ARG A 61 -26.77 9.73 -10.71
CA ARG A 61 -27.27 10.19 -12.02
C ARG A 61 -28.34 11.25 -11.85
N GLU A 62 -29.28 11.02 -10.94
CA GLU A 62 -30.35 11.97 -10.66
C GLU A 62 -29.81 13.31 -10.16
N GLU A 63 -28.83 13.30 -9.25
CA GLU A 63 -28.22 14.52 -8.73
C GLU A 63 -27.43 15.27 -9.82
N ALA A 64 -26.70 14.54 -10.68
CA ALA A 64 -26.01 15.13 -11.82
C ALA A 64 -26.98 15.79 -12.83
N GLU A 65 -28.16 15.21 -13.04
CA GLU A 65 -29.21 15.80 -13.89
C GLU A 65 -29.80 17.07 -13.26
N ARG A 66 -30.03 17.09 -11.95
CA ARG A 66 -30.51 18.27 -11.20
C ARG A 66 -29.52 19.42 -11.26
N GLU A 67 -28.24 19.16 -11.00
CA GLU A 67 -27.18 20.16 -11.15
C GLU A 67 -27.10 20.68 -12.58
N ALA A 68 -27.19 19.80 -13.58
CA ALA A 68 -27.16 20.22 -14.98
C ALA A 68 -28.39 21.07 -15.35
N ALA A 69 -29.57 20.79 -14.79
CA ALA A 69 -30.76 21.60 -15.00
C ALA A 69 -30.63 22.98 -14.35
N GLN A 70 -30.08 23.07 -13.13
CA GLN A 70 -29.78 24.33 -12.47
C GLN A 70 -28.76 25.15 -13.26
N ARG A 71 -27.64 24.55 -13.70
CA ARG A 71 -26.64 25.25 -14.51
C ARG A 71 -27.20 25.78 -15.83
N ARG A 72 -28.11 25.04 -16.48
CA ARG A 72 -28.82 25.50 -17.69
C ARG A 72 -29.77 26.67 -17.38
N ALA A 73 -30.51 26.61 -16.27
CA ALA A 73 -31.40 27.68 -15.85
C ALA A 73 -30.64 28.97 -15.47
N GLU A 74 -29.45 28.83 -14.88
CA GLU A 74 -28.57 29.95 -14.50
C GLU A 74 -27.79 30.54 -15.70
N GLY A 75 -27.97 30.00 -16.91
CA GLY A 75 -27.32 30.53 -18.12
C GLY A 75 -25.79 30.39 -18.12
N SER A 76 -25.24 29.60 -17.20
CA SER A 76 -23.80 29.34 -17.13
C SER A 76 -23.39 28.44 -18.30
N SER A 77 -22.75 29.04 -19.30
CA SER A 77 -22.22 28.31 -20.46
C SER A 77 -21.10 27.38 -19.99
N ALA A 78 -21.45 26.11 -19.81
CA ALA A 78 -20.48 25.08 -19.48
C ALA A 78 -19.52 24.91 -20.65
N ILE A 79 -18.22 24.98 -20.37
CA ILE A 79 -17.20 24.31 -21.18
C ILE A 79 -17.63 22.83 -21.22
N ALA A 80 -18.07 22.37 -22.40
CA ALA A 80 -18.37 20.97 -22.61
C ALA A 80 -17.12 20.17 -22.25
N PRO A 81 -17.17 19.20 -21.32
CA PRO A 81 -16.05 18.29 -21.15
C PRO A 81 -15.81 17.65 -22.53
N PRO A 82 -14.55 17.60 -23.01
CA PRO A 82 -14.26 17.03 -24.31
C PRO A 82 -14.87 15.63 -24.36
N ALA A 83 -15.56 15.34 -25.46
CA ALA A 83 -16.17 14.04 -25.70
C ALA A 83 -15.15 12.97 -25.34
N ALA A 84 -15.41 12.23 -24.26
CA ALA A 84 -14.48 11.24 -23.75
C ALA A 84 -14.23 10.21 -24.85
N GLU A 85 -13.08 10.31 -25.51
CA GLU A 85 -12.58 9.28 -26.40
C GLU A 85 -12.56 7.99 -25.59
N ARG A 86 -13.25 6.96 -26.10
CA ARG A 86 -13.29 5.65 -25.44
C ARG A 86 -11.84 5.22 -25.21
N PRO A 87 -11.40 4.97 -23.96
CA PRO A 87 -10.02 4.59 -23.71
C PRO A 87 -9.75 3.32 -24.51
N LYS A 88 -8.83 3.42 -25.48
CA LYS A 88 -8.39 2.26 -26.26
C LYS A 88 -7.92 1.22 -25.25
N LYS A 89 -8.56 0.03 -25.28
CA LYS A 89 -8.36 -1.02 -24.28
C LYS A 89 -6.86 -1.35 -24.16
N GLY A 90 -6.29 -0.92 -23.03
CA GLY A 90 -5.23 -1.60 -22.27
C GLY A 90 -3.96 -2.02 -23.01
N GLY A 91 -3.11 -1.07 -23.39
CA GLY A 91 -1.70 -1.35 -23.74
C GLY A 91 -0.83 -1.78 -22.55
N PHE A 92 -1.35 -1.69 -21.32
CA PHE A 92 -0.60 -1.97 -20.09
C PHE A 92 -0.25 -3.45 -19.92
N VAL A 93 -1.19 -4.34 -20.24
CA VAL A 93 -0.99 -5.81 -20.13
C VAL A 93 0.02 -6.28 -21.19
N ALA A 94 -0.04 -5.72 -22.41
CA ALA A 94 0.92 -6.02 -23.46
C ALA A 94 2.35 -5.61 -23.08
N GLY A 95 2.53 -4.44 -22.44
CA GLY A 95 3.83 -4.00 -21.93
C GLY A 95 4.35 -4.86 -20.77
N MET A 96 3.47 -5.28 -19.85
CA MET A 96 3.84 -6.15 -18.73
C MET A 96 4.31 -7.53 -19.20
N PHE A 97 3.65 -8.13 -20.20
CA PHE A 97 4.12 -9.39 -20.77
C PHE A 97 5.46 -9.22 -21.50
N LEU A 98 5.67 -8.11 -22.22
CA LEU A 98 6.96 -7.82 -22.87
C LEU A 98 8.10 -7.66 -21.86
N ALA A 99 7.82 -7.14 -20.66
CA ALA A 99 8.79 -6.97 -19.58
C ALA A 99 9.02 -8.25 -18.75
N LEU A 100 7.97 -9.01 -18.44
CA LEU A 100 8.05 -10.20 -17.58
C LEU A 100 8.52 -11.46 -18.33
N LEU A 101 8.28 -11.55 -19.64
CA LEU A 101 8.69 -12.69 -20.45
C LEU A 101 10.21 -12.94 -20.45
N PRO A 102 11.09 -11.95 -20.69
CA PRO A 102 12.54 -12.18 -20.58
C PRO A 102 12.95 -12.57 -19.15
N LEU A 103 12.37 -11.96 -18.12
CA LEU A 103 12.65 -12.31 -16.72
C LEU A 103 12.27 -13.77 -16.42
N ALA A 104 11.10 -14.21 -16.88
CA ALA A 104 10.64 -15.58 -16.73
C ALA A 104 11.52 -16.59 -17.50
N VAL A 105 11.98 -16.22 -18.70
CA VAL A 105 12.94 -17.03 -19.48
C VAL A 105 14.27 -17.17 -18.74
N LEU A 106 14.84 -16.06 -18.24
CA LEU A 106 16.07 -16.09 -17.44
C LEU A 106 15.92 -16.93 -16.17
N ALA A 107 14.80 -16.78 -15.44
CA ALA A 107 14.50 -17.59 -14.27
C ALA A 107 14.36 -19.08 -14.61
N GLY A 108 13.72 -19.41 -15.74
CA GLY A 108 13.61 -20.78 -16.25
C GLY A 108 14.96 -21.38 -16.62
N ILE A 109 15.85 -20.61 -17.26
CA ILE A 109 17.22 -21.04 -17.57
C ILE A 109 18.03 -21.29 -16.29
N TYR A 110 17.90 -20.42 -15.28
CA TYR A 110 18.58 -20.57 -14.00
C TYR A 110 18.08 -21.81 -13.23
N ALA A 111 16.76 -21.98 -13.10
CA ALA A 111 16.16 -23.13 -12.45
C ALA A 111 16.46 -24.45 -13.20
N GLY A 112 16.50 -24.40 -14.53
CA GLY A 112 16.83 -25.52 -15.41
C GLY A 112 18.32 -25.74 -15.65
N ALA A 113 19.22 -25.03 -14.95
CA ALA A 113 20.65 -25.06 -15.23
C ALA A 113 21.27 -26.47 -15.16
N ALA A 114 20.75 -27.34 -14.28
CA ALA A 114 21.20 -28.73 -14.19
C ALA A 114 20.84 -29.56 -15.45
N GLN A 115 19.67 -29.31 -16.04
CA GLN A 115 19.17 -30.04 -17.21
C GLN A 115 19.84 -29.58 -18.51
N ILE A 116 20.15 -28.28 -18.61
CA ILE A 116 20.92 -27.71 -19.72
C ILE A 116 22.36 -28.29 -19.74
N LYS A 117 22.97 -28.47 -18.57
CA LYS A 117 24.27 -29.13 -18.42
C LYS A 117 24.27 -30.59 -18.89
N ALA A 118 23.15 -31.31 -18.72
CA ALA A 118 23.03 -32.70 -19.14
C ALA A 118 22.94 -32.89 -20.67
N GLN A 119 22.45 -31.89 -21.41
CA GLN A 119 22.21 -31.99 -22.85
C GLN A 119 23.29 -31.30 -23.71
N ALA A 120 24.20 -30.52 -23.11
CA ALA A 120 25.24 -29.78 -23.81
C ALA A 120 26.66 -30.09 -23.30
N PRO A 121 27.20 -31.30 -23.56
CA PRO A 121 28.52 -31.73 -23.08
C PRO A 121 29.70 -30.87 -23.62
N GLY A 122 29.53 -30.15 -24.74
CA GLY A 122 30.57 -29.29 -25.30
C GLY A 122 30.80 -27.96 -24.56
N LEU A 123 29.83 -27.49 -23.76
CA LEU A 123 29.93 -26.25 -22.98
C LEU A 123 30.33 -26.51 -21.52
N ALA A 124 30.37 -27.78 -21.11
CA ALA A 124 30.67 -28.16 -19.74
C ALA A 124 32.08 -27.71 -19.34
N GLU A 125 33.08 -27.94 -20.18
CA GLU A 125 34.47 -27.73 -19.75
C GLU A 125 34.86 -26.25 -19.52
N PRO A 126 34.52 -25.28 -20.39
CA PRO A 126 34.82 -23.88 -20.14
C PRO A 126 34.08 -23.33 -18.91
N ILE A 127 32.82 -23.73 -18.72
CA ILE A 127 31.99 -23.29 -17.59
C ILE A 127 32.53 -23.87 -16.27
N GLN A 128 32.96 -25.14 -16.27
CA GLN A 128 33.53 -25.79 -15.10
C GLN A 128 34.83 -25.12 -14.67
N ARG A 129 35.75 -24.82 -15.61
CA ARG A 129 37.00 -24.09 -15.26
C ARG A 129 36.73 -22.74 -14.61
N TYR A 130 35.75 -22.00 -15.11
CA TYR A 130 35.37 -20.72 -14.52
C TYR A 130 34.78 -20.90 -13.11
N ALA A 131 33.86 -21.85 -12.93
CA ALA A 131 33.23 -22.12 -11.65
C ALA A 131 34.27 -22.57 -10.59
N ASP A 132 35.17 -23.48 -10.97
CA ASP A 132 36.24 -23.97 -10.08
C ASP A 132 37.18 -22.85 -9.63
N ALA A 133 37.50 -21.90 -10.53
CA ALA A 133 38.32 -20.74 -10.20
C ALA A 133 37.61 -19.80 -9.21
N VAL A 134 36.32 -19.53 -9.41
CA VAL A 134 35.51 -18.71 -8.49
C VAL A 134 35.40 -19.38 -7.11
N ASP A 135 35.17 -20.68 -7.09
CA ASP A 135 35.04 -21.45 -5.85
C ASP A 135 36.36 -21.50 -5.07
N GLN A 136 37.51 -21.63 -5.76
CA GLN A 136 38.83 -21.54 -5.13
C GLN A 136 39.06 -20.16 -4.51
N GLY A 137 38.69 -19.07 -5.22
CA GLY A 137 38.78 -17.72 -4.68
C GLY A 137 37.92 -17.49 -3.45
N ARG A 138 36.67 -17.99 -3.46
CA ARG A 138 35.76 -17.90 -2.31
C ARG A 138 36.31 -18.62 -1.09
N ARG A 139 36.82 -19.85 -1.26
CA ARG A 139 37.39 -20.63 -0.17
C ARG A 139 38.64 -19.96 0.41
N TRP A 140 39.55 -19.48 -0.44
CA TRP A 140 40.71 -18.73 0.00
C TRP A 140 40.35 -17.48 0.80
N LEU A 141 39.34 -16.73 0.35
CA LEU A 141 38.89 -15.51 1.04
C LEU A 141 38.30 -15.85 2.42
N HIS A 142 37.49 -16.90 2.50
CA HIS A 142 36.91 -17.35 3.76
C HIS A 142 38.00 -17.75 4.77
N ASP A 143 38.95 -18.59 4.34
CA ASP A 143 40.07 -19.03 5.17
C ASP A 143 40.98 -17.87 5.64
N THR A 144 41.04 -16.79 4.86
CA THR A 144 41.84 -15.59 5.18
C THR A 144 41.13 -14.69 6.20
N LEU A 145 39.79 -14.62 6.17
CA LEU A 145 39.01 -13.78 7.09
C LEU A 145 38.79 -14.44 8.45
N ASP A 146 38.81 -15.78 8.51
CA ASP A 146 38.64 -16.54 9.77
C ASP A 146 39.95 -16.75 10.56
N ARG A 147 41.08 -16.17 10.11
CA ARG A 147 42.38 -16.15 10.80
C ARG A 147 42.64 -14.83 11.52
#